data_AF-A0A419R1X1-F1
#
_entry.id   AF-A0A419R1X1-F1
#
_cell.length_a   1.000
_cell.length_b   1.000
_cell.length_c   1.000
_cell.angle_alpha   90.00
_cell.angle_beta   90.00
_cell.angle_gamma   90.00
#
_symmetry.space_group_name_H-M   'P 1'
#
loop_
_entity.id
_entity.type
_entity.pdbx_description
1 polymer ?
#
loop_
_entity_poly.entity_id
_entity_poly.type
_entity_poly.pdbx_seq_one_letter_code
_entity_poly.pdbx_strand_id
1 'polypeptide(L)'
;MIRAATFALAAVAALGAAQPGSASEQGARDAATHNALYEDAKKLGLSPQSVSEMYECAAMWDRWIYIVESAADADFVQALHPELSVGNAKARRIKWTREARRFVDADHDEDYLAENKADAESEADRRYTRYANGEERGLKVMMEYLGICQ
;
A
#
# COMPACT_ATOMS: atom_id res chain seq x y z
N MET A 1 70.31 -23.34 14.39
CA MET A 1 69.57 -22.14 14.83
C MET A 1 68.15 -22.25 14.33
N ILE A 2 67.21 -22.03 15.24
CA ILE A 2 65.75 -22.17 15.11
C ILE A 2 65.19 -21.07 14.20
N ARG A 3 64.23 -21.40 13.32
CA ARG A 3 62.96 -20.65 13.18
C ARG A 3 61.98 -21.38 12.27
N ALA A 4 60.91 -21.86 12.90
CA ALA A 4 59.65 -22.21 12.28
C ALA A 4 58.95 -20.96 11.73
N ALA A 5 58.15 -21.12 10.68
CA ALA A 5 57.02 -20.25 10.40
C ALA A 5 55.90 -21.10 9.79
N THR A 6 54.97 -21.47 10.67
CA THR A 6 53.68 -22.08 10.37
C THR A 6 52.64 -20.97 10.16
N PHE A 7 51.52 -21.34 9.52
CA PHE A 7 50.20 -20.66 9.48
C PHE A 7 49.98 -19.66 8.32
N ALA A 8 48.84 -19.61 7.64
CA ALA A 8 47.55 -20.31 7.79
C ALA A 8 46.83 -20.37 6.43
N LEU A 9 46.13 -21.48 6.15
CA LEU A 9 45.08 -21.52 5.13
C LEU A 9 43.95 -20.57 5.56
N ALA A 10 43.64 -19.58 4.72
CA ALA A 10 42.45 -18.76 4.88
C ALA A 10 41.20 -19.61 4.57
N ALA A 11 40.42 -19.90 5.60
CA ALA A 11 39.06 -20.41 5.44
C ALA A 11 38.18 -19.28 4.88
N VAL A 12 37.71 -19.43 3.64
CA VAL A 12 36.71 -18.55 3.05
C VAL A 12 35.39 -18.81 3.78
N ALA A 13 35.03 -17.90 4.69
CA ALA A 13 33.71 -17.87 5.28
C ALA A 13 32.70 -17.53 4.17
N ALA A 14 31.88 -18.50 3.80
CA ALA A 14 30.68 -18.25 3.03
C ALA A 14 29.72 -17.44 3.91
N LEU A 15 29.79 -16.11 3.81
CA LEU A 15 28.70 -15.24 4.22
C LEU A 15 27.52 -15.57 3.32
N GLY A 16 26.60 -16.38 3.84
CA GLY A 16 25.26 -16.49 3.29
C GLY A 16 24.65 -15.10 3.32
N ALA A 17 24.66 -14.42 2.18
CA ALA A 17 23.90 -13.21 1.97
C ALA A 17 22.42 -13.60 2.12
N ALA A 18 21.85 -13.32 3.30
CA ALA A 18 20.41 -13.20 3.42
C ALA A 18 20.01 -12.12 2.43
N GLN A 19 19.45 -12.52 1.28
CA GLN A 19 18.87 -11.59 0.33
C GLN A 19 17.80 -10.81 1.11
N PRO A 20 17.85 -9.48 1.16
CA PRO A 20 16.70 -8.73 1.63
C PRO A 20 15.59 -9.05 0.63
N GLY A 21 14.64 -9.89 1.05
CA GLY A 21 13.36 -9.97 0.37
C GLY A 21 12.87 -8.54 0.26
N SER A 22 12.60 -8.09 -0.97
CA SER A 22 12.09 -6.75 -1.22
C SER A 22 10.92 -6.50 -0.27
N ALA A 23 10.83 -5.32 0.35
CA ALA A 23 9.80 -5.00 1.35
C ALA A 23 8.37 -5.38 0.89
N SER A 24 8.10 -5.39 -0.43
CA SER A 24 6.87 -5.91 -1.04
C SER A 24 6.54 -7.38 -0.71
N GLU A 25 7.54 -8.24 -0.48
CA GLU A 25 7.34 -9.66 -0.16
C GLU A 25 6.88 -9.89 1.27
N GLN A 26 7.11 -8.98 2.22
CA GLN A 26 6.72 -9.20 3.62
C GLN A 26 5.29 -8.75 3.92
N GLY A 27 4.79 -7.70 3.25
CA GLY A 27 3.43 -7.18 3.44
C GLY A 27 2.32 -7.96 2.72
N ALA A 28 2.61 -8.60 1.58
CA ALA A 28 1.62 -9.16 0.66
C ALA A 28 1.53 -10.70 0.64
N ARG A 29 1.55 -11.37 1.81
CA ARG A 29 1.58 -12.86 1.86
C ARG A 29 0.25 -13.53 2.23
N ASP A 30 -0.78 -12.77 2.59
CA ASP A 30 -2.03 -13.36 3.07
C ASP A 30 -3.26 -12.63 2.55
N ALA A 31 -3.78 -13.10 1.42
CA ALA A 31 -5.01 -12.58 0.84
C ALA A 31 -6.21 -12.75 1.79
N ALA A 32 -6.26 -13.80 2.61
CA ALA A 32 -7.37 -14.03 3.53
C ALA A 32 -7.43 -12.94 4.61
N THR A 33 -6.28 -12.55 5.19
CA THR A 33 -6.22 -11.43 6.14
C THR A 33 -6.55 -10.09 5.47
N HIS A 34 -6.08 -9.84 4.24
CA HIS A 34 -6.44 -8.61 3.51
C HIS A 34 -7.96 -8.53 3.29
N ASN A 35 -8.56 -9.62 2.81
CA ASN A 35 -9.99 -9.73 2.56
C ASN A 35 -10.82 -9.55 3.84
N ALA A 36 -10.41 -10.17 4.94
CA ALA A 36 -11.11 -10.06 6.22
C ALA A 36 -11.12 -8.63 6.75
N LEU A 37 -9.97 -7.96 6.76
CA LEU A 37 -9.85 -6.58 7.22
C LEU A 37 -10.63 -5.61 6.31
N TYR A 38 -10.62 -5.83 5.00
CA TYR A 38 -11.41 -5.05 4.05
C TYR A 38 -12.91 -5.18 4.32
N GLU A 39 -13.41 -6.41 4.50
CA GLU A 39 -14.84 -6.63 4.78
C GLU A 39 -15.25 -6.08 6.14
N ASP A 40 -14.39 -6.17 7.15
CA ASP A 40 -14.68 -5.58 8.46
C ASP A 40 -14.76 -4.05 8.41
N ALA A 41 -13.88 -3.39 7.65
CA ALA A 41 -13.94 -1.95 7.47
C ALA A 41 -15.14 -1.51 6.62
N LYS A 42 -15.48 -2.26 5.58
CA LYS A 42 -16.68 -2.05 4.76
C LYS A 42 -17.96 -2.09 5.60
N LYS A 43 -18.05 -2.95 6.61
CA LYS A 43 -19.21 -3.02 7.52
C LYS A 43 -19.40 -1.75 8.37
N LEU A 44 -18.38 -0.90 8.50
CA LEU A 44 -18.52 0.38 9.20
C LEU A 44 -19.48 1.34 8.49
N GLY A 45 -19.72 1.14 7.18
CA GLY A 45 -20.69 1.94 6.42
C GLY A 45 -20.32 3.43 6.31
N LEU A 46 -19.05 3.78 6.53
CA LEU A 46 -18.54 5.13 6.39
C LEU A 46 -18.27 5.46 4.92
N SER A 47 -18.37 6.74 4.58
CA SER A 47 -17.92 7.27 3.29
C SER A 47 -17.21 8.61 3.51
N PRO A 48 -16.27 9.02 2.63
CA PRO A 48 -15.65 10.34 2.72
C PRO A 48 -16.73 11.45 2.64
N GLN A 49 -16.54 12.49 3.44
CA GLN A 49 -17.48 13.62 3.62
C GLN A 49 -16.88 14.97 3.17
N SER A 50 -15.64 14.98 2.67
CA SER A 50 -14.92 16.18 2.27
C SER A 50 -14.04 15.94 1.03
N VAL A 51 -13.65 17.02 0.35
CA VAL A 51 -12.71 16.99 -0.80
C VAL A 51 -11.41 16.28 -0.43
N SER A 52 -10.86 16.59 0.75
CA SER A 52 -9.64 15.97 1.28
C SER A 52 -9.81 14.46 1.43
N GLU A 53 -10.86 13.98 2.12
CA GLU A 53 -11.10 12.54 2.31
C GLU A 53 -11.37 11.82 0.99
N MET A 54 -12.05 12.46 0.03
CA MET A 54 -12.26 11.90 -1.30
C MET A 54 -10.93 11.74 -2.06
N TYR A 55 -10.04 12.73 -2.00
CA TYR A 55 -8.70 12.59 -2.57
C TYR A 55 -7.85 11.55 -1.83
N GLU A 56 -7.95 11.45 -0.50
CA GLU A 56 -7.30 10.38 0.26
C GLU A 56 -7.78 9.00 -0.21
N CYS A 57 -9.09 8.83 -0.38
CA CYS A 57 -9.67 7.60 -0.93
C CYS A 57 -9.12 7.29 -2.33
N ALA A 58 -9.04 8.29 -3.21
CA ALA A 58 -8.46 8.10 -4.54
C ALA A 58 -6.98 7.67 -4.46
N ALA A 59 -6.18 8.35 -3.65
CA ALA A 59 -4.75 8.06 -3.50
C ALA A 59 -4.49 6.67 -2.89
N MET A 60 -5.29 6.26 -1.90
CA MET A 60 -5.20 4.92 -1.31
C MET A 60 -5.50 3.81 -2.33
N TRP A 61 -6.54 3.98 -3.15
CA TRP A 61 -6.81 3.05 -4.26
C TRP A 61 -5.68 3.03 -5.30
N ASP A 62 -5.04 4.17 -5.56
CA ASP A 62 -3.89 4.23 -6.47
C ASP A 62 -2.67 3.45 -5.93
N ARG A 63 -2.38 3.53 -4.62
CA ARG A 63 -1.35 2.70 -3.99
C ARG A 63 -1.70 1.23 -3.97
N TRP A 64 -2.98 0.89 -3.79
CA TRP A 64 -3.44 -0.50 -3.89
C TRP A 64 -3.26 -1.07 -5.31
N ILE A 65 -3.55 -0.29 -6.36
CA ILE A 65 -3.28 -0.69 -7.74
C ILE A 65 -1.80 -1.06 -7.90
N TYR A 66 -0.89 -0.20 -7.42
CA TYR A 66 0.54 -0.48 -7.48
C TYR A 66 0.93 -1.75 -6.72
N ILE A 67 0.40 -1.95 -5.50
CA ILE A 67 0.66 -3.17 -4.70
C ILE A 67 0.28 -4.43 -5.49
N VAL A 68 -0.93 -4.46 -6.06
CA VAL A 68 -1.43 -5.65 -6.77
C VAL A 68 -0.73 -5.86 -8.11
N GLU A 69 -0.47 -4.78 -8.87
CA GLU A 69 0.24 -4.88 -10.16
C GLU A 69 1.72 -5.25 -10.00
N SER A 70 2.35 -4.93 -8.86
CA SER A 70 3.75 -5.26 -8.57
C SER A 70 3.94 -6.53 -7.72
N ALA A 71 2.85 -7.18 -7.30
CA ALA A 71 2.91 -8.41 -6.53
C ALA A 71 3.55 -9.54 -7.36
N ALA A 72 4.61 -10.14 -6.82
CA ALA A 72 5.27 -11.29 -7.44
C ALA A 72 4.46 -12.60 -7.27
N ASP A 73 3.59 -12.65 -6.25
CA ASP A 73 2.77 -13.80 -5.91
C ASP A 73 1.42 -13.75 -6.66
N ALA A 74 1.30 -14.58 -7.70
CA ALA A 74 0.08 -14.68 -8.48
C ALA A 74 -1.08 -15.35 -7.72
N ASP A 75 -0.79 -16.18 -6.72
CA ASP A 75 -1.81 -16.85 -5.92
C ASP A 75 -2.44 -15.86 -4.94
N PHE A 76 -1.63 -14.97 -4.36
CA PHE A 76 -2.12 -13.83 -3.58
C PHE A 76 -3.12 -13.00 -4.40
N VAL A 77 -2.75 -12.58 -5.61
CA VAL A 77 -3.60 -11.73 -6.46
C VAL A 77 -4.91 -12.45 -6.84
N GLN A 78 -4.84 -13.75 -7.15
CA GLN A 78 -6.02 -14.55 -7.50
C GLN A 78 -6.97 -14.79 -6.31
N ALA A 79 -6.44 -14.82 -5.09
CA ALA A 79 -7.21 -15.07 -3.87
C ALA A 79 -7.85 -13.80 -3.26
N LEU A 80 -7.55 -12.60 -3.79
CA LEU A 80 -8.19 -11.36 -3.36
C LEU A 80 -9.69 -11.33 -3.69
N HIS A 81 -10.47 -10.62 -2.88
CA HIS A 81 -11.86 -10.30 -3.21
C HIS A 81 -11.95 -9.58 -4.56
N PRO A 82 -12.99 -9.84 -5.39
CA PRO A 82 -13.16 -9.17 -6.68
C PRO A 82 -13.10 -7.64 -6.57
N GLU A 83 -13.63 -7.06 -5.50
CA GLU A 83 -13.59 -5.62 -5.22
C GLU A 83 -12.16 -5.07 -5.05
N LEU A 84 -11.22 -5.90 -4.61
CA LEU A 84 -9.80 -5.56 -4.49
C LEU A 84 -9.00 -5.81 -5.78
N SER A 85 -9.64 -6.28 -6.85
CA SER A 85 -8.97 -6.41 -8.15
C SER A 85 -8.50 -5.05 -8.68
N VAL A 86 -7.44 -5.06 -9.49
CA VAL A 86 -6.89 -3.87 -10.16
C VAL A 86 -7.97 -3.10 -10.94
N GLY A 87 -8.88 -3.81 -11.63
CA GLY A 87 -9.95 -3.20 -12.41
C GLY A 87 -10.91 -2.39 -11.53
N ASN A 88 -11.37 -2.97 -10.42
CA ASN A 88 -12.25 -2.29 -9.48
C ASN A 88 -11.52 -1.16 -8.72
N ALA A 89 -10.25 -1.37 -8.35
CA ALA A 89 -9.42 -0.34 -7.74
C ALA A 89 -9.27 0.89 -8.65
N LYS A 90 -9.03 0.69 -9.96
CA LYS A 90 -9.01 1.78 -10.96
C LYS A 90 -10.34 2.51 -11.03
N ALA A 91 -11.46 1.80 -11.02
CA ALA A 91 -12.78 2.40 -11.01
C ALA A 91 -13.04 3.24 -9.75
N ARG A 92 -12.63 2.76 -8.58
CA ARG A 92 -12.78 3.47 -7.30
C ARG A 92 -11.89 4.71 -7.19
N ARG A 93 -10.63 4.63 -7.63
CA ARG A 93 -9.75 5.79 -7.77
C ARG A 93 -10.39 6.89 -8.62
N ILE A 94 -10.90 6.52 -9.81
CA ILE A 94 -11.53 7.46 -10.74
C ILE A 94 -12.81 8.05 -10.14
N LYS A 95 -13.65 7.23 -9.51
CA LYS A 95 -14.87 7.67 -8.82
C LYS A 95 -14.54 8.78 -7.85
N TRP A 96 -13.63 8.53 -6.91
CA TRP A 96 -13.35 9.48 -5.85
C TRP A 96 -12.65 10.76 -6.33
N THR A 97 -11.81 10.67 -7.36
CA THR A 97 -11.27 11.86 -8.04
C THR A 97 -12.37 12.74 -8.63
N ARG A 98 -13.40 12.11 -9.22
CA ARG A 98 -14.54 12.85 -9.81
C ARG A 98 -15.45 13.43 -8.74
N GLU A 99 -15.73 12.69 -7.68
CA GLU A 99 -16.54 13.19 -6.56
C GLU A 99 -15.85 14.36 -5.86
N ALA A 100 -14.54 14.31 -5.62
CA ALA A 100 -13.77 15.42 -5.03
C ALA A 100 -13.93 16.72 -5.86
N ARG A 101 -13.85 16.61 -7.19
CA ARG A 101 -14.03 17.75 -8.10
C ARG A 101 -15.47 18.27 -8.15
N ARG A 102 -16.47 17.41 -7.91
CA ARG A 102 -17.88 17.80 -7.88
C ARG A 102 -18.30 18.40 -6.54
N PHE A 103 -17.63 18.01 -5.47
CA PHE A 103 -17.90 18.47 -4.11
C PHE A 103 -17.41 19.90 -3.88
N VAL A 104 -16.47 20.37 -4.70
CA VAL A 104 -16.01 21.75 -4.67
C VAL A 104 -17.11 22.72 -5.12
N ASP A 105 -17.47 23.62 -4.22
CA ASP A 105 -18.35 24.76 -4.49
C ASP A 105 -17.61 25.88 -5.25
N ALA A 106 -18.36 26.86 -5.78
CA ALA A 106 -17.84 27.95 -6.62
C ALA A 106 -16.75 28.83 -5.96
N ASP A 107 -16.57 28.74 -4.65
CA ASP A 107 -15.60 29.51 -3.88
C ASP A 107 -14.21 28.87 -3.79
N HIS A 108 -14.05 27.63 -4.26
CA HIS A 108 -12.74 26.98 -4.35
C HIS A 108 -12.24 26.87 -5.79
N ASP A 109 -10.95 27.12 -5.98
CA ASP A 109 -10.29 27.11 -7.28
C ASP A 109 -9.51 25.80 -7.54
N GLU A 110 -8.85 25.74 -8.69
CA GLU A 110 -8.01 24.58 -9.05
C GLU A 110 -6.79 24.44 -8.12
N ASP A 111 -6.31 25.52 -7.50
CA ASP A 111 -5.19 25.47 -6.57
C ASP A 111 -5.60 24.74 -5.27
N TYR A 112 -6.80 25.01 -4.75
CA TYR A 112 -7.37 24.26 -3.64
C TYR A 112 -7.48 22.75 -3.93
N LEU A 113 -7.96 22.39 -5.14
CA LEU A 113 -8.04 20.98 -5.56
C LEU A 113 -6.64 20.34 -5.69
N ALA A 114 -5.66 21.09 -6.19
CA ALA A 114 -4.29 20.60 -6.35
C ALA A 114 -3.60 20.37 -5.00
N GLU A 115 -3.77 21.28 -4.03
CA GLU A 115 -3.23 21.16 -2.68
C GLU A 115 -3.81 19.93 -1.97
N ASN A 116 -5.14 19.80 -1.95
CA ASN A 116 -5.81 18.63 -1.33
C ASN A 116 -5.35 17.30 -1.96
N LYS A 117 -5.17 17.29 -3.28
CA LYS A 117 -4.67 16.10 -3.97
C LYS A 117 -3.24 15.78 -3.58
N ALA A 118 -2.35 16.77 -3.54
CA ALA A 118 -0.95 16.58 -3.17
C ALA A 118 -0.79 16.09 -1.73
N ASP A 119 -1.57 16.64 -0.79
CA ASP A 119 -1.59 16.22 0.60
C ASP A 119 -2.08 14.79 0.74
N ALA A 120 -3.16 14.43 0.05
CA ALA A 120 -3.68 13.07 0.01
C ALA A 120 -2.67 12.06 -0.54
N GLU A 121 -1.95 12.41 -1.62
CA GLU A 121 -0.89 11.56 -2.19
C GLU A 121 0.26 11.37 -1.19
N SER A 122 0.68 12.43 -0.49
CA SER A 122 1.70 12.39 0.57
C SER A 122 1.29 11.50 1.75
N GLU A 123 0.04 11.60 2.19
CA GLU A 123 -0.53 10.78 3.26
C GLU A 123 -0.68 9.31 2.86
N ALA A 124 -1.07 9.05 1.61
CA ALA A 124 -1.13 7.70 1.07
C ALA A 124 0.27 7.07 0.94
N ASP A 125 1.29 7.84 0.54
CA ASP A 125 2.68 7.38 0.49
C ASP A 125 3.21 7.00 1.87
N ARG A 126 2.89 7.80 2.90
CA ARG A 126 3.21 7.46 4.29
C ARG A 126 2.57 6.12 4.67
N ARG A 127 1.27 5.94 4.43
CA ARG A 127 0.54 4.69 4.78
C ARG A 127 1.05 3.49 3.99
N TYR A 128 1.30 3.66 2.69
CA TYR A 128 1.91 2.65 1.83
C TYR A 128 3.26 2.21 2.36
N THR A 129 4.11 3.15 2.80
CA THR A 129 5.42 2.82 3.37
C THR A 129 5.28 1.97 4.63
N ARG A 130 4.33 2.28 5.52
CA ARG A 130 4.06 1.47 6.72
C ARG A 130 3.58 0.06 6.37
N TYR A 131 2.69 -0.04 5.37
CA TYR A 131 2.22 -1.31 4.83
C TYR A 131 3.38 -2.14 4.28
N ALA A 132 4.19 -1.55 3.40
CA ALA A 132 5.31 -2.22 2.73
C ALA A 132 6.40 -2.65 3.72
N ASN A 133 6.63 -1.87 4.78
CA ASN A 133 7.61 -2.22 5.81
C ASN A 133 7.08 -3.25 6.84
N GLY A 134 5.83 -3.70 6.71
CA GLY A 134 5.23 -4.65 7.67
C GLY A 134 5.06 -4.06 9.07
N GLU A 135 4.84 -2.75 9.19
CA GLU A 135 4.57 -2.12 10.50
C GLU A 135 3.28 -2.70 11.10
N GLU A 136 3.22 -2.80 12.44
CA GLU A 136 2.16 -3.48 13.20
C GLU A 136 0.73 -3.13 12.75
N ARG A 137 0.49 -1.86 12.36
CA ARG A 137 -0.82 -1.37 11.90
C ARG A 137 -0.90 -1.10 10.40
N GLY A 138 0.18 -1.28 9.64
CA GLY A 138 0.25 -0.91 8.22
C GLY A 138 -0.80 -1.62 7.38
N LEU A 139 -0.90 -2.95 7.51
CA LEU A 139 -1.91 -3.77 6.85
C LEU A 139 -3.33 -3.36 7.23
N LYS A 140 -3.61 -3.24 8.53
CA LYS A 140 -4.94 -2.85 9.02
C LYS A 140 -5.37 -1.50 8.47
N VAL A 141 -4.51 -0.47 8.56
CA VAL A 141 -4.84 0.88 8.08
C VAL A 141 -5.04 0.90 6.57
N MET A 142 -4.19 0.21 5.80
CA MET A 142 -4.38 0.07 4.35
C MET A 142 -5.76 -0.49 4.03
N MET A 143 -6.12 -1.64 4.62
CA MET A 143 -7.40 -2.28 4.32
C MET A 143 -8.60 -1.54 4.88
N GLU A 144 -8.43 -0.82 5.99
CA GLU A 144 -9.47 0.03 6.56
C GLU A 144 -9.88 1.15 5.60
N TYR A 145 -8.90 1.87 5.04
CA TYR A 145 -9.15 2.89 4.03
C TYR A 145 -9.85 2.31 2.79
N LEU A 146 -9.36 1.19 2.25
CA LEU A 146 -9.99 0.59 1.07
C LEU A 146 -11.43 0.14 1.36
N GLY A 147 -11.70 -0.38 2.56
CA GLY A 147 -13.02 -0.81 2.98
C GLY A 147 -14.04 0.33 3.09
N ILE A 148 -13.64 1.50 3.63
CA ILE A 148 -14.51 2.69 3.74
C ILE A 148 -14.62 3.46 2.41
N CYS A 149 -13.60 3.39 1.56
CA CYS A 149 -13.53 4.14 0.31
C CYS A 149 -14.27 3.45 -0.86
N GLN A 150 -15.54 3.08 -0.67
CA GLN A 150 -16.33 2.39 -1.71
C GLN A 150 -16.94 3.30 -2.77
#